data_AF-A0A9Q3BS79-F1
#
_entry.id   AF-A0A9Q3BS79-F1
#
_cell.length_a   1.000
_cell.length_b   1.000
_cell.length_c   1.000
_cell.angle_alpha   90.00
_cell.angle_beta   90.00
_cell.angle_gamma   90.00
#
_symmetry.space_group_name_H-M   'P 1'
#
loop_
_entity.id
_entity.type
_entity.pdbx_description
1 polymer ?
#
loop_
_entity_poly.entity_id
_entity_poly.type
_entity_poly.pdbx_seq_one_letter_code
_entity_poly.pdbx_strand_id
1 'polypeptide(L)'
;MDIGGQLIHLQCRKKTDVSEQFQLTKNPMENSQDKKLKKLISDRGGEFLNNNFKKILEECGFIHIMAPAETPQHNRFAESPNCTIIKKDCFLLAKSNLPAQFWANAVNTAVFLSNLIPTAMRDGWSPNFLWTNSPERFSKLKNFGCRAMVYNLGQHIRWKLDPPGQPGIFIGYENNNTAYRILRLTDLKVLITQHATFNKNFFPSIPHYNTGKTHFITELNNQPIPLDSCQTTCKPIVEPSPGPELIGETQLGETTEESKT
;
A
#
# COMPACT_ATOMS: atom_id res chain seq x y z
N MET A 1 2.06 -8.30 -4.58
CA MET A 1 2.88 -9.28 -3.84
C MET A 1 2.58 -9.12 -2.36
N ASP A 2 2.46 -10.22 -1.61
CA ASP A 2 2.34 -10.18 -0.15
C ASP A 2 3.67 -10.66 0.46
N ILE A 3 4.24 -9.88 1.38
CA ILE A 3 5.48 -10.19 2.07
C ILE A 3 5.25 -10.01 3.57
N GLY A 4 5.14 -11.11 4.31
CA GLY A 4 4.93 -11.07 5.76
C GLY A 4 3.62 -10.39 6.18
N GLY A 5 2.61 -10.39 5.31
CA GLY A 5 1.35 -9.69 5.51
C GLY A 5 1.35 -8.25 4.98
N GLN A 6 2.48 -7.71 4.52
CA GLN A 6 2.52 -6.39 3.89
C GLN A 6 2.34 -6.53 2.38
N LEU A 7 1.32 -5.86 1.82
CA LEU A 7 1.09 -5.84 0.38
C LEU A 7 1.99 -4.83 -0.31
N ILE A 8 2.63 -5.25 -1.40
CA ILE A 8 3.51 -4.40 -2.20
C ILE A 8 3.16 -4.55 -3.67
N HIS A 9 3.07 -3.39 -4.33
CA HIS A 9 2.98 -3.30 -5.77
C HIS A 9 4.39 -3.30 -6.36
N LEU A 10 4.71 -4.29 -7.19
CA LEU A 10 5.94 -4.31 -7.97
C LEU A 10 5.65 -3.64 -9.31
N GLN A 11 6.30 -2.50 -9.56
CA GLN A 11 6.10 -1.75 -10.80
C GLN A 11 7.08 -2.25 -11.87
N CYS A 12 6.67 -3.25 -12.63
CA CYS A 12 7.44 -3.82 -13.74
C CYS A 12 7.00 -3.21 -15.08
N ARG A 13 7.95 -2.81 -15.95
CA ARG A 13 7.62 -2.38 -17.32
C ARG A 13 7.46 -3.58 -18.25
N LYS A 14 8.27 -4.62 -18.02
CA LYS A 14 8.23 -5.91 -18.72
C LYS A 14 8.24 -7.06 -17.73
N LYS A 15 7.77 -8.23 -18.15
CA LYS A 15 7.81 -9.46 -17.33
C LYS A 15 9.24 -9.85 -16.93
N THR A 16 10.24 -9.49 -17.74
CA THR A 16 11.67 -9.72 -17.45
C THR A 16 12.19 -8.92 -16.26
N ASP A 17 11.54 -7.80 -15.92
CA ASP A 17 12.02 -6.87 -14.90
C ASP A 17 11.68 -7.34 -13.49
N VAL A 18 10.84 -8.38 -13.36
CA VAL A 18 10.37 -8.91 -12.07
C VAL A 18 11.54 -9.28 -11.15
N SER A 19 12.60 -9.86 -11.70
CA SER A 19 13.77 -10.26 -10.91
C SER A 19 14.52 -9.08 -10.31
N GLU A 20 14.71 -8.01 -11.09
CA GLU A 20 15.38 -6.79 -10.64
C GLU A 20 14.52 -6.04 -9.63
N GLN A 21 13.23 -5.85 -9.95
CA GLN A 21 12.28 -5.19 -9.06
C GLN A 21 12.10 -5.94 -7.74
N PHE A 22 12.16 -7.27 -7.77
CA PHE A 22 12.14 -8.09 -6.56
C PHE A 22 13.34 -7.79 -5.66
N GLN A 23 14.56 -7.74 -6.20
CA GLN A 23 15.75 -7.41 -5.40
C GLN A 23 15.70 -5.98 -4.83
N LEU A 24 15.30 -5.01 -5.67
CA LEU A 24 15.14 -3.61 -5.25
C LEU A 24 14.11 -3.44 -4.15
N THR A 25 13.08 -4.28 -4.13
CA THR A 25 12.04 -4.26 -3.10
C THR A 25 12.46 -5.03 -1.85
N LYS A 26 13.11 -6.19 -2.03
CA LYS A 26 13.56 -7.07 -0.96
C LYS A 26 14.51 -6.36 0.00
N ASN A 27 15.58 -5.75 -0.52
CA ASN A 27 16.68 -5.26 0.32
C ASN A 27 16.22 -4.19 1.33
N PRO A 28 15.46 -3.15 0.93
CA PRO A 28 14.92 -2.18 1.89
C PRO A 28 14.01 -2.81 2.94
N MET A 29 13.24 -3.85 2.58
CA MET A 29 12.34 -4.51 3.51
C MET A 29 13.10 -5.29 4.59
N GLU A 30 14.08 -6.11 4.19
CA GLU A 30 14.90 -6.87 5.13
C GLU A 30 15.65 -5.92 6.07
N ASN A 31 16.21 -4.83 5.52
CA ASN A 31 16.88 -3.80 6.30
C ASN A 31 15.93 -3.09 7.28
N SER A 32 14.69 -2.82 6.87
CA SER A 32 13.71 -2.14 7.73
C SER A 32 13.24 -2.97 8.92
N GLN A 33 13.35 -4.29 8.83
CA GLN A 33 12.88 -5.23 9.86
C GLN A 33 14.00 -5.94 10.60
N ASP A 34 15.25 -5.74 10.16
CA ASP A 34 16.41 -6.53 10.56
C ASP A 34 16.13 -8.05 10.52
N LYS A 35 15.39 -8.47 9.48
CA LYS A 35 14.93 -9.86 9.29
C LYS A 35 15.06 -10.26 7.84
N LYS A 36 15.63 -11.44 7.60
CA LYS A 36 15.72 -12.02 6.26
C LYS A 36 14.44 -12.73 5.86
N LEU A 37 13.99 -12.50 4.64
CA LEU A 37 12.91 -13.25 4.01
C LEU A 37 13.44 -14.64 3.63
N LYS A 38 12.69 -15.69 3.99
CA LYS A 38 13.14 -17.09 3.85
C LYS A 38 12.48 -17.85 2.72
N LYS A 39 11.23 -17.53 2.41
CA LYS A 39 10.38 -18.33 1.54
C LYS A 39 9.61 -17.44 0.58
N LEU A 40 9.59 -17.82 -0.69
CA LEU A 40 8.77 -17.22 -1.72
C LEU A 40 7.76 -18.28 -2.21
N ILE A 41 6.48 -17.94 -2.21
CA ILE A 41 5.44 -18.77 -2.83
C ILE A 41 4.98 -18.04 -4.09
N SER A 42 5.06 -18.69 -5.24
CA SER A 42 4.54 -18.17 -6.52
C SER A 42 3.73 -19.23 -7.25
N ASP A 43 2.98 -18.79 -8.26
CA ASP A 43 2.47 -19.71 -9.28
C ASP A 43 3.60 -20.17 -10.21
N ARG A 44 3.24 -20.97 -11.23
CA ARG A 44 4.14 -21.41 -12.30
C ARG A 44 4.19 -20.40 -13.46
N GLY A 45 4.01 -19.11 -13.19
CA GLY A 45 4.15 -18.04 -14.18
C GLY A 45 5.55 -18.05 -14.81
N GLY A 46 5.63 -17.79 -16.12
CA GLY A 46 6.89 -17.87 -16.88
C GLY A 46 7.99 -16.93 -16.35
N GLU A 47 7.61 -15.80 -15.75
CA GLU A 47 8.52 -14.87 -15.09
C GLU A 47 9.23 -15.48 -13.86
N PHE A 48 8.57 -16.37 -13.13
CA PHE A 48 9.11 -17.03 -11.95
C PHE A 48 9.85 -18.32 -12.28
N LEU A 49 9.64 -18.87 -13.48
CA LEU A 49 10.35 -20.05 -14.00
C LEU A 49 11.71 -19.71 -14.64
N ASN A 50 12.04 -18.42 -14.78
CA ASN A 50 13.30 -18.01 -15.40
C ASN A 50 14.51 -18.49 -14.57
N ASN A 51 15.48 -19.13 -15.23
CA ASN A 51 16.75 -19.55 -14.61
C ASN A 51 17.47 -18.38 -13.92
N ASN A 52 17.38 -17.16 -14.46
CA ASN A 52 17.95 -15.97 -13.83
C ASN A 52 17.30 -15.70 -12.46
N PHE A 53 15.97 -15.76 -12.40
CA PHE A 53 15.23 -15.52 -11.17
C PHE A 53 15.51 -16.63 -10.15
N LYS A 54 15.55 -17.89 -10.59
CA LYS A 54 15.94 -19.03 -9.74
C LYS A 54 17.33 -18.82 -9.13
N LYS A 55 18.32 -18.45 -9.94
CA LYS A 55 19.70 -18.18 -9.48
C LYS A 55 19.73 -17.06 -8.45
N ILE A 56 19.01 -15.96 -8.69
CA ILE A 56 18.89 -14.85 -7.74
C ILE A 56 18.29 -15.30 -6.40
N LEU A 57 17.25 -16.14 -6.44
CA LEU A 57 16.63 -16.67 -5.23
C LEU A 57 17.59 -17.59 -4.46
N GLU A 58 18.34 -18.44 -5.15
CA GLU A 58 19.35 -19.33 -4.56
C GLU A 58 20.50 -18.53 -3.92
N GLU A 59 21.04 -17.53 -4.62
CA GLU A 59 22.08 -16.61 -4.08
C GLU A 59 21.60 -15.86 -2.84
N CYS A 60 20.31 -15.53 -2.82
CA CYS A 60 19.64 -14.89 -1.70
C CYS A 60 19.26 -15.85 -0.55
N GLY A 61 19.41 -17.17 -0.74
CA GLY A 61 19.03 -18.20 0.23
C GLY A 61 17.52 -18.42 0.39
N PHE A 62 16.71 -18.11 -0.61
CA PHE A 62 15.26 -18.34 -0.57
C PHE A 62 14.88 -19.79 -0.86
N ILE A 63 13.89 -20.27 -0.12
CA ILE A 63 13.11 -21.45 -0.49
C ILE A 63 12.00 -21.00 -1.43
N HIS A 64 12.13 -21.30 -2.73
CA HIS A 64 11.10 -21.02 -3.73
C HIS A 64 10.12 -22.19 -3.82
N ILE A 65 8.88 -21.98 -3.39
CA ILE A 65 7.80 -22.95 -3.52
C ILE A 65 6.88 -22.51 -4.64
N MET A 66 6.81 -23.30 -5.70
CA MET A 66 5.84 -23.12 -6.77
C MET A 66 4.57 -23.90 -6.46
N ALA A 67 3.43 -23.22 -6.42
CA ALA A 67 2.15 -23.87 -6.30
C ALA A 67 1.96 -24.86 -7.47
N PRO A 68 1.57 -26.12 -7.22
CA PRO A 68 1.18 -27.04 -8.28
C PRO A 68 0.06 -26.44 -9.13
N ALA A 69 0.07 -26.75 -10.44
CA ALA A 69 -1.03 -26.39 -11.31
C ALA A 69 -2.36 -26.91 -10.71
N GLU A 70 -3.43 -26.14 -10.85
CA GLU A 70 -4.78 -26.49 -10.37
C GLU A 70 -4.90 -26.72 -8.85
N THR A 71 -4.05 -26.07 -8.04
CA THR A 71 -4.26 -25.98 -6.57
C THR A 71 -4.59 -24.54 -6.13
N PRO A 72 -5.86 -24.10 -6.26
CA PRO A 72 -6.29 -22.75 -5.90
C PRO A 72 -6.01 -22.40 -4.44
N GLN A 73 -5.99 -23.39 -3.53
CA GLN A 73 -5.77 -23.14 -2.10
C GLN A 73 -4.36 -22.59 -1.81
N HIS A 74 -3.33 -23.07 -2.53
CA HIS A 74 -1.96 -22.59 -2.34
C HIS A 74 -1.75 -21.19 -2.92
N ASN A 75 -2.37 -20.90 -4.06
CA ASN A 75 -2.29 -19.57 -4.67
C ASN A 75 -3.24 -18.55 -4.04
N ARG A 76 -4.21 -18.99 -3.22
CA ARG A 76 -5.18 -18.13 -2.54
C ARG A 76 -4.53 -16.97 -1.78
N PHE A 77 -3.36 -17.21 -1.17
CA PHE A 77 -2.62 -16.19 -0.44
C PHE A 77 -2.09 -15.05 -1.33
N ALA A 78 -1.86 -15.31 -2.62
CA ALA A 78 -1.47 -14.28 -3.59
C ALA A 78 -2.68 -13.75 -4.38
N GLU A 79 -3.62 -14.63 -4.76
CA GLU A 79 -4.78 -14.29 -5.58
C GLU A 79 -5.78 -13.41 -4.84
N SER A 80 -6.15 -13.78 -3.60
CA SER A 80 -7.15 -13.05 -2.80
C SER A 80 -6.78 -11.57 -2.58
N PRO A 81 -5.56 -11.22 -2.14
CA PRO A 81 -5.18 -9.81 -2.01
C PRO A 81 -5.09 -9.11 -3.37
N ASN A 82 -4.61 -9.77 -4.42
CA ASN A 82 -4.56 -9.18 -5.76
C ASN A 82 -5.97 -8.84 -6.29
N CYS A 83 -6.94 -9.75 -6.17
CA CYS A 83 -8.33 -9.49 -6.51
C CYS A 83 -8.92 -8.34 -5.69
N THR A 84 -8.60 -8.28 -4.40
CA THR A 84 -9.04 -7.20 -3.51
C THR A 84 -8.47 -5.85 -3.94
N ILE A 85 -7.19 -5.79 -4.30
CA ILE A 85 -6.52 -4.58 -4.80
C ILE A 85 -7.17 -4.12 -6.10
N ILE A 86 -7.41 -5.03 -7.06
CA ILE A 86 -8.05 -4.70 -8.34
C ILE A 86 -9.44 -4.12 -8.13
N LYS A 87 -10.26 -4.73 -7.27
CA LYS A 87 -11.60 -4.20 -6.94
C LYS A 87 -11.53 -2.80 -6.33
N LYS A 88 -10.58 -2.56 -5.41
CA LYS A 88 -10.37 -1.24 -4.80
C LYS A 88 -9.90 -0.21 -5.84
N ASP A 89 -8.97 -0.58 -6.71
CA ASP A 89 -8.49 0.26 -7.82
C ASP A 89 -9.63 0.70 -8.74
N CYS A 90 -10.43 -0.27 -9.23
CA CYS A 90 -11.60 0.03 -10.05
C CYS A 90 -12.58 0.97 -9.34
N PHE A 91 -12.81 0.79 -8.04
CA PHE A 91 -13.66 1.67 -7.26
C PHE A 91 -13.08 3.08 -7.12
N LEU A 92 -11.78 3.21 -6.84
CA LEU A 92 -11.09 4.51 -6.74
C LEU A 92 -11.19 5.26 -8.08
N LEU A 93 -10.91 4.60 -9.20
CA LEU A 93 -11.04 5.18 -10.53
C LEU A 93 -12.48 5.62 -10.81
N ALA A 94 -13.46 4.75 -10.59
CA ALA A 94 -14.87 5.04 -10.85
C ALA A 94 -15.39 6.25 -10.06
N LYS A 95 -14.88 6.48 -8.83
CA LYS A 95 -15.25 7.63 -7.99
C LYS A 95 -14.50 8.93 -8.33
N SER A 96 -13.35 8.83 -8.99
CA SER A 96 -12.38 9.94 -9.12
C SER A 96 -12.60 10.86 -10.32
N ASN A 97 -13.51 10.51 -11.25
CA ASN A 97 -13.62 11.13 -12.57
C ASN A 97 -12.31 11.15 -13.39
N LEU A 98 -11.33 10.32 -13.00
CA LEU A 98 -10.07 10.18 -13.72
C LEU A 98 -10.16 9.08 -14.78
N PRO A 99 -9.45 9.24 -15.91
CA PRO A 99 -9.39 8.21 -16.93
C PRO A 99 -8.58 6.98 -16.49
N ALA A 100 -8.83 5.85 -17.16
CA ALA A 100 -8.21 4.56 -16.85
C ALA A 100 -6.66 4.58 -16.89
N GLN A 101 -6.03 5.53 -17.59
CA GLN A 101 -4.58 5.70 -17.59
C GLN A 101 -3.96 5.92 -16.20
N PHE A 102 -4.76 6.34 -15.21
CA PHE A 102 -4.32 6.50 -13.82
C PHE A 102 -4.45 5.22 -12.98
N TRP A 103 -4.71 4.06 -13.59
CA TRP A 103 -4.83 2.78 -12.87
C TRP A 103 -3.60 2.46 -12.01
N ALA A 104 -2.38 2.71 -12.49
CA ALA A 104 -1.17 2.43 -11.69
C ALA A 104 -1.15 3.25 -10.38
N ASN A 105 -1.61 4.51 -10.45
CA ASN A 105 -1.74 5.40 -9.30
C ASN A 105 -2.83 4.93 -8.33
N ALA A 106 -3.95 4.47 -8.85
CA ALA A 106 -5.06 3.98 -8.06
C ALA A 106 -4.75 2.60 -7.43
N VAL A 107 -4.03 1.70 -8.12
CA VAL A 107 -3.46 0.46 -7.56
C VAL A 107 -2.51 0.76 -6.40
N ASN A 108 -1.56 1.69 -6.57
CA ASN A 108 -0.65 2.10 -5.49
C ASN A 108 -1.41 2.63 -4.27
N THR A 109 -2.46 3.43 -4.52
CA THR A 109 -3.33 3.94 -3.45
C THR A 109 -4.12 2.81 -2.78
N ALA A 110 -4.64 1.87 -3.55
CA ALA A 110 -5.38 0.70 -3.03
C ALA A 110 -4.47 -0.21 -2.18
N VAL A 111 -3.21 -0.41 -2.58
CA VAL A 111 -2.22 -1.14 -1.79
C VAL A 111 -1.93 -0.41 -0.48
N PHE A 112 -1.67 0.90 -0.55
CA PHE A 112 -1.46 1.72 0.64
C PHE A 112 -2.64 1.62 1.62
N LEU A 113 -3.87 1.83 1.14
CA LEU A 113 -5.08 1.70 1.96
C LEU A 113 -5.26 0.30 2.51
N SER A 114 -4.92 -0.75 1.76
CA SER A 114 -5.03 -2.13 2.24
C SER A 114 -4.04 -2.43 3.37
N ASN A 115 -2.86 -1.82 3.35
CA ASN A 115 -1.89 -1.95 4.43
C ASN A 115 -2.24 -1.12 5.67
N LEU A 116 -3.09 -0.11 5.50
CA LEU A 116 -3.53 0.80 6.55
C LEU A 116 -4.81 0.31 7.27
N ILE A 117 -5.66 -0.46 6.59
CA ILE A 117 -6.93 -0.89 7.14
C ILE A 117 -6.71 -2.09 8.07
N PRO A 118 -7.11 -2.02 9.36
CA PRO A 118 -7.07 -3.17 10.26
C PRO A 118 -8.00 -4.27 9.76
N THR A 119 -7.59 -5.52 9.94
CA THR A 119 -8.37 -6.69 9.50
C THR A 119 -8.61 -7.66 10.64
N ALA A 120 -9.79 -8.27 10.66
CA ALA A 120 -10.16 -9.26 11.68
C ALA A 120 -9.24 -10.49 11.70
N MET A 121 -8.66 -10.85 10.54
CA MET A 121 -7.66 -11.91 10.42
C MET A 121 -6.37 -11.62 11.21
N ARG A 122 -6.16 -10.37 11.64
CA ARG A 122 -4.96 -9.90 12.34
C ARG A 122 -5.31 -9.28 13.68
N ASP A 123 -6.35 -9.81 14.34
CA ASP A 123 -6.81 -9.36 15.65
C ASP A 123 -7.14 -7.85 15.72
N GLY A 124 -7.56 -7.27 14.58
CA GLY A 124 -7.87 -5.85 14.49
C GLY A 124 -6.66 -4.93 14.30
N TRP A 125 -5.47 -5.47 14.04
CA TRP A 125 -4.29 -4.68 13.71
C TRP A 125 -4.13 -4.46 12.20
N SER A 126 -3.58 -3.31 11.82
CA SER A 126 -3.25 -3.02 10.43
C SER A 126 -1.93 -3.71 10.03
N PRO A 127 -1.80 -4.16 8.77
CA PRO A 127 -0.54 -4.69 8.25
C PRO A 127 0.67 -3.79 8.51
N ASN A 128 0.52 -2.49 8.28
CA ASN A 128 1.61 -1.55 8.42
C ASN A 128 1.91 -1.22 9.90
N PHE A 129 0.95 -1.31 10.82
CA PHE A 129 1.23 -1.31 12.25
C PHE A 129 2.08 -2.52 12.65
N LEU A 130 1.69 -3.73 12.24
CA LEU A 130 2.46 -4.95 12.54
C LEU A 130 3.87 -4.92 11.95
N TRP A 131 4.04 -4.23 10.82
CA TRP A 131 5.35 -4.08 10.18
C TRP A 131 6.21 -3.03 10.88
N THR A 132 5.67 -1.86 11.19
CA THR A 132 6.46 -0.71 11.67
C THR A 132 6.46 -0.53 13.18
N ASN A 133 5.59 -1.25 13.90
CA ASN A 133 5.25 -1.01 15.31
C ASN A 133 4.90 0.46 15.60
N SER A 134 4.41 1.19 14.60
CA SER A 134 4.10 2.62 14.68
C SER A 134 2.63 2.85 14.37
N PRO A 135 1.90 3.62 15.19
CA PRO A 135 0.50 3.91 14.95
C PRO A 135 0.31 4.74 13.68
N GLU A 136 -0.76 4.45 12.98
CA GLU A 136 -1.03 5.04 11.67
C GLU A 136 -1.70 6.41 11.78
N ARG A 137 -1.22 7.36 10.97
CA ARG A 137 -1.77 8.71 10.92
C ARG A 137 -2.86 8.81 9.84
N PHE A 138 -4.09 8.45 10.20
CA PHE A 138 -5.26 8.54 9.32
C PHE A 138 -5.59 9.97 8.84
N SER A 139 -5.07 11.00 9.51
CA SER A 139 -5.24 12.42 9.11
C SER A 139 -4.69 12.73 7.69
N LYS A 140 -3.74 11.92 7.22
CA LYS A 140 -3.15 12.01 5.87
C LYS A 140 -4.03 11.37 4.78
N LEU A 141 -5.09 10.65 5.15
CA LEU A 141 -5.99 10.07 4.17
C LEU A 141 -6.75 11.14 3.39
N LYS A 142 -6.75 10.99 2.06
CA LYS A 142 -7.44 11.85 1.10
C LYS A 142 -8.17 10.98 0.08
N ASN A 143 -9.31 11.46 -0.39
CA ASN A 143 -10.11 10.76 -1.40
C ASN A 143 -9.37 10.81 -2.74
N PHE A 144 -9.10 9.66 -3.35
CA PHE A 144 -8.47 9.59 -4.67
C PHE A 144 -9.30 10.34 -5.71
N GLY A 145 -8.66 11.22 -6.50
CA GLY A 145 -9.35 12.08 -7.47
C GLY A 145 -9.92 13.39 -6.91
N CYS A 146 -9.82 13.64 -5.60
CA CYS A 146 -10.35 14.89 -5.05
C CYS A 146 -9.51 16.10 -5.49
N ARG A 147 -10.15 17.28 -5.55
CA ARG A 147 -9.45 18.53 -5.83
C ARG A 147 -8.47 18.86 -4.71
N ALA A 148 -7.26 19.14 -5.12
CA ALA A 148 -6.18 19.63 -4.28
C ALA A 148 -5.79 21.04 -4.71
N MET A 149 -5.50 21.90 -3.73
CA MET A 149 -4.89 23.21 -3.96
C MET A 149 -3.46 23.15 -3.42
N VAL A 150 -2.48 23.26 -4.32
CA VAL A 150 -1.05 23.21 -3.99
C VAL A 150 -0.57 24.62 -3.67
N TYR A 151 0.09 24.79 -2.54
CA TYR A 151 0.77 26.04 -2.24
C TYR A 151 2.16 26.05 -2.91
N ASN A 152 2.46 27.08 -3.70
CA ASN A 152 3.79 27.25 -4.28
C ASN A 152 4.82 27.41 -3.14
N LEU A 153 5.84 26.54 -3.14
CA LEU A 153 6.94 26.52 -2.16
C LEU A 153 8.22 27.19 -2.69
N GLY A 154 8.14 27.94 -3.78
CA GLY A 154 9.31 28.49 -4.48
C GLY A 154 9.16 29.95 -4.88
N GLN A 155 10.05 30.77 -4.31
CA GLN A 155 10.57 32.08 -4.76
C GLN A 155 9.81 33.38 -4.52
N HIS A 156 8.51 33.39 -4.18
CA HIS A 156 7.86 34.65 -3.79
C HIS A 156 7.33 34.60 -2.36
N ILE A 157 7.76 35.56 -1.56
CA ILE A 157 7.15 35.90 -0.27
C ILE A 157 5.66 36.05 -0.54
N ARG A 158 4.83 35.23 0.12
CA ARG A 158 3.38 35.34 -0.01
C ARG A 158 2.94 36.71 0.46
N TRP A 159 2.47 37.55 -0.46
CA TRP A 159 1.74 38.75 -0.08
C TRP A 159 0.30 38.36 0.25
N LYS A 160 -0.36 39.16 1.10
CA LYS A 160 -1.68 38.85 1.69
C LYS A 160 -2.78 38.59 0.65
N LEU A 161 -2.56 38.88 -0.64
CA LEU A 161 -3.52 38.65 -1.73
C LEU A 161 -2.96 37.78 -2.88
N ASP A 162 -1.89 37.03 -2.66
CA ASP A 162 -1.45 36.01 -3.61
C ASP A 162 -2.58 35.01 -3.93
N PRO A 163 -2.68 34.54 -5.19
CA PRO A 163 -3.72 33.60 -5.57
C PRO A 163 -3.68 32.36 -4.65
N PRO A 164 -4.85 31.79 -4.33
CA PRO A 164 -4.98 30.70 -3.35
C PRO A 164 -4.49 29.37 -3.94
N GLY A 165 -3.19 29.24 -4.21
CA GLY A 165 -2.56 28.01 -4.69
C GLY A 165 -2.91 27.63 -6.12
N GLN A 166 -2.18 26.63 -6.65
CA GLN A 166 -2.43 26.05 -7.96
C GLN A 166 -3.42 24.88 -7.83
N PRO A 167 -4.48 24.82 -8.66
CA PRO A 167 -5.43 23.72 -8.62
C PRO A 167 -4.84 22.44 -9.23
N GLY A 168 -5.17 21.31 -8.62
CA GLY A 168 -4.77 19.99 -9.06
C GLY A 168 -5.71 18.89 -8.60
N ILE A 169 -5.42 17.66 -9.00
CA ILE A 169 -6.14 16.45 -8.65
C ILE A 169 -5.23 15.55 -7.82
N PHE A 170 -5.71 15.06 -6.69
CA PHE A 170 -4.98 14.08 -5.90
C PHE A 170 -4.95 12.71 -6.61
N ILE A 171 -3.74 12.20 -6.89
CA ILE A 171 -3.53 10.93 -7.60
C ILE A 171 -2.71 9.91 -6.79
N GLY A 172 -2.63 10.07 -5.46
CA GLY A 172 -2.01 9.09 -4.57
C GLY A 172 -0.80 9.62 -3.80
N TYR A 173 -0.02 8.70 -3.24
CA TYR A 173 1.01 8.97 -2.25
C TYR A 173 2.42 8.72 -2.80
N GLU A 174 3.43 9.37 -2.23
CA GLU A 174 4.85 9.23 -2.59
C GLU A 174 5.74 9.37 -1.33
N ASN A 175 7.02 8.99 -1.44
CA ASN A 175 8.02 9.07 -0.37
C ASN A 175 7.55 8.39 0.92
N ASN A 176 7.28 7.08 0.88
CA ASN A 176 6.75 6.32 2.02
C ASN A 176 5.48 6.94 2.62
N ASN A 177 4.60 7.45 1.76
CA ASN A 177 3.35 8.11 2.14
C ASN A 177 3.52 9.37 3.01
N THR A 178 4.68 10.02 2.91
CA THR A 178 4.93 11.32 3.54
C THR A 178 4.45 12.47 2.68
N ALA A 179 4.47 12.31 1.35
CA ALA A 179 4.07 13.33 0.38
C ALA A 179 2.88 12.86 -0.48
N TYR A 180 2.19 13.84 -1.06
CA TYR A 180 1.08 13.62 -1.98
C TYR A 180 1.54 13.83 -3.42
N ARG A 181 1.06 12.97 -4.32
CA ARG A 181 1.15 13.17 -5.77
C ARG A 181 -0.10 13.91 -6.23
N ILE A 182 0.10 15.05 -6.86
CA ILE A 182 -0.98 15.91 -7.33
C ILE A 182 -0.76 16.19 -8.82
N LEU A 183 -1.74 15.85 -9.64
CA LEU A 183 -1.78 16.23 -11.05
C LEU A 183 -2.20 17.69 -11.15
N ARG A 184 -1.30 18.57 -11.56
CA ARG A 184 -1.62 19.99 -11.72
C ARG A 184 -2.48 20.19 -12.96
N LEU A 185 -3.59 20.92 -12.83
CA LEU A 185 -4.55 21.09 -13.93
C LEU A 185 -4.07 22.06 -15.02
N THR A 186 -3.06 22.88 -14.73
CA THR A 186 -2.54 23.89 -15.67
C THR A 186 -1.70 23.29 -16.79
N ASP A 187 -0.86 22.29 -16.46
CA ASP A 187 0.12 21.70 -17.38
C ASP A 187 0.11 20.17 -17.37
N LEU A 188 -0.83 19.54 -16.64
CA LEU A 188 -0.97 18.10 -16.49
C LEU A 188 0.31 17.41 -15.98
N LYS A 189 1.16 18.15 -15.26
CA LYS A 189 2.35 17.60 -14.62
C LYS A 189 2.04 17.09 -13.23
N VAL A 190 2.65 15.96 -12.88
CA VAL A 190 2.61 15.42 -11.53
C VAL A 190 3.59 16.18 -10.66
N LEU A 191 3.08 16.77 -9.58
CA LEU A 191 3.85 17.45 -8.55
C LEU A 191 3.78 16.65 -7.26
N ILE A 192 4.92 16.52 -6.58
CA ILE A 192 5.05 15.86 -5.28
C ILE A 192 5.16 16.96 -4.22
N THR A 193 4.24 16.98 -3.25
CA THR A 193 4.26 17.98 -2.18
C THR A 193 3.60 17.46 -0.91
N GLN A 194 4.01 17.99 0.24
CA GLN A 194 3.32 17.79 1.52
C GLN A 194 2.29 18.91 1.79
N HIS A 195 2.45 20.06 1.14
CA HIS A 195 1.69 21.28 1.41
C HIS A 195 0.57 21.46 0.40
N ALA A 196 -0.58 20.83 0.68
CA ALA A 196 -1.80 20.98 -0.11
C ALA A 196 -3.04 20.95 0.77
N THR A 197 -4.05 21.72 0.39
CA THR A 197 -5.42 21.61 0.93
C THR A 197 -6.29 20.81 -0.02
N PHE A 198 -7.23 20.03 0.54
CA PHE A 198 -8.04 19.09 -0.23
C PHE A 198 -9.52 19.34 0.01
N ASN A 199 -10.30 19.36 -1.07
CA ASN A 199 -11.75 19.34 -0.99
C ASN A 199 -12.24 17.91 -1.27
N LYS A 200 -12.56 17.17 -0.21
CA LYS A 200 -12.93 15.75 -0.26
C LYS A 200 -14.19 15.45 -1.09
N ASN A 201 -15.03 16.45 -1.31
CA ASN A 201 -16.35 16.29 -1.93
C ASN A 201 -16.37 16.74 -3.40
N PHE A 202 -15.25 17.26 -3.92
CA PHE A 202 -15.19 17.79 -5.27
C PHE A 202 -14.16 17.02 -6.11
N PHE A 203 -14.64 16.37 -7.19
CA PHE A 203 -13.87 15.51 -8.08
C PHE A 203 -13.84 16.11 -9.49
N PRO A 204 -12.84 16.95 -9.80
CA PRO A 204 -12.74 17.61 -11.11
C PRO A 204 -12.36 16.61 -12.20
N SER A 205 -12.90 16.80 -13.41
CA SER A 205 -12.43 16.12 -14.61
C SER A 205 -11.19 16.81 -15.18
N ILE A 206 -10.41 16.06 -15.96
CA ILE A 206 -9.26 16.61 -16.68
C ILE A 206 -9.77 17.32 -17.96
N PRO A 207 -9.45 18.61 -18.17
CA PRO A 207 -9.79 19.32 -19.40
C PRO A 207 -9.21 18.59 -20.63
N HIS A 208 -10.01 18.43 -21.69
CA HIS A 208 -9.67 17.74 -22.96
C HIS A 208 -9.54 16.22 -22.93
N TYR A 209 -9.84 15.54 -21.81
CA TYR A 209 -9.97 14.08 -21.85
C TYR A 209 -11.41 13.71 -22.21
N ASN A 210 -11.65 13.27 -23.45
CA ASN A 210 -12.94 12.70 -23.84
C ASN A 210 -13.22 11.50 -22.92
N THR A 211 -14.28 11.57 -22.11
CA THR A 211 -14.77 10.48 -21.25
C THR A 211 -15.44 9.36 -22.06
N GLY A 212 -14.90 9.07 -23.25
CA GLY A 212 -15.32 7.97 -24.09
C GLY A 212 -14.40 6.78 -23.84
N LYS A 213 -15.01 5.64 -23.46
CA LYS A 213 -14.44 4.28 -23.36
C LYS A 213 -13.97 3.84 -21.97
N THR A 214 -14.96 3.58 -21.11
CA THR A 214 -14.92 2.60 -20.02
C THR A 214 -14.85 1.15 -20.51
N HIS A 215 -14.06 0.83 -21.55
CA HIS A 215 -14.02 -0.54 -22.10
C HIS A 215 -13.34 -1.56 -21.16
N PHE A 216 -12.50 -1.12 -20.22
CA PHE A 216 -11.89 -2.02 -19.22
C PHE A 216 -12.90 -2.59 -18.21
N ILE A 217 -14.02 -1.91 -17.95
CA ILE A 217 -15.01 -2.37 -16.96
C ILE A 217 -15.87 -3.52 -17.52
N THR A 218 -16.01 -3.63 -18.84
CA THR A 218 -16.91 -4.62 -19.45
C THR A 218 -16.27 -6.02 -19.50
N GLU A 219 -14.95 -6.13 -19.66
CA GLU A 219 -14.26 -7.42 -19.77
C GLU A 219 -14.10 -8.15 -18.42
N LEU A 220 -14.00 -7.43 -17.30
CA LEU A 220 -13.91 -8.03 -15.95
C LEU A 220 -15.27 -8.47 -15.39
N ASN A 221 -16.38 -7.91 -15.88
CA ASN A 221 -17.74 -8.24 -15.42
C ASN A 221 -18.37 -9.44 -16.14
N ASN A 222 -17.75 -9.94 -17.23
CA ASN A 222 -18.27 -11.06 -18.02
C ASN A 222 -17.82 -12.45 -17.53
N GLN A 223 -17.06 -12.53 -16.43
CA GLN A 223 -16.82 -13.79 -15.74
C GLN A 223 -17.85 -13.92 -14.61
N PRO A 224 -18.73 -14.94 -14.62
CA PRO A 224 -19.67 -15.14 -13.53
C PRO A 224 -18.88 -15.37 -12.24
N ILE A 225 -18.96 -14.42 -11.32
CA ILE A 225 -18.46 -14.58 -9.96
C ILE A 225 -19.36 -15.62 -9.30
N PRO A 226 -18.85 -16.76 -8.79
CA PRO A 226 -19.64 -17.63 -7.95
C PRO A 226 -20.01 -16.82 -6.69
N LEU A 227 -21.26 -16.37 -6.64
CA LEU A 227 -21.83 -15.66 -5.50
C LEU A 227 -22.19 -16.67 -4.41
N ASP A 228 -21.22 -17.46 -3.96
CA ASP A 228 -21.37 -18.36 -2.82
C ASP A 228 -19.98 -18.67 -2.24
N SER A 229 -19.57 -17.89 -1.23
CA SER A 229 -18.71 -18.33 -0.11
C SER A 229 -18.18 -17.19 0.78
N CYS A 230 -18.40 -15.92 0.45
CA CYS A 230 -18.02 -14.80 1.35
C CYS A 230 -19.24 -14.16 2.02
N GLN A 231 -19.91 -14.91 2.90
CA GLN A 231 -20.66 -14.30 4.00
C GLN A 231 -19.69 -14.00 5.14
N THR A 232 -19.01 -12.85 5.09
CA THR A 232 -18.43 -12.28 6.31
C THR A 232 -19.50 -11.41 6.94
N THR A 233 -20.37 -12.02 7.75
CA THR A 233 -21.19 -11.26 8.69
C THR A 233 -20.26 -10.56 9.66
N CYS A 234 -20.11 -9.24 9.52
CA CYS A 234 -19.47 -8.40 10.53
C CYS A 234 -20.31 -8.50 11.82
N LYS A 235 -19.80 -9.18 12.84
CA LYS A 235 -20.31 -9.03 14.21
C LYS A 235 -19.84 -7.69 14.77
N PRO A 236 -20.66 -7.01 15.60
CA PRO A 236 -20.27 -5.75 16.21
C PRO A 236 -19.06 -5.90 17.15
N ILE A 237 -18.25 -4.84 17.18
CA ILE A 237 -17.02 -4.69 17.96
C ILE A 237 -17.35 -4.82 19.44
N VAL A 238 -16.75 -5.81 20.12
CA VAL A 238 -16.69 -5.87 21.59
C VAL A 238 -15.46 -5.08 22.01
N GLU A 239 -15.63 -4.18 22.97
CA GLU A 239 -14.54 -3.35 23.52
C GLU A 239 -13.40 -4.22 24.10
N PRO A 240 -12.12 -3.82 23.96
CA PRO A 240 -11.00 -4.60 24.42
C PRO A 240 -10.86 -4.56 25.95
N SER A 241 -10.71 -5.74 26.56
CA SER A 241 -10.36 -5.93 27.97
C SER A 241 -8.95 -5.38 28.30
N PRO A 242 -8.67 -5.02 29.57
CA PRO A 242 -7.38 -4.45 29.97
C PRO A 242 -6.22 -5.44 29.78
N GLY A 243 -5.12 -4.98 29.20
CA GLY A 243 -3.90 -5.78 28.97
C GLY A 243 -3.11 -6.11 30.25
N PRO A 244 -2.16 -7.05 30.18
CA PRO A 244 -1.41 -7.53 31.34
C PRO A 244 -0.41 -6.49 31.87
N GLU A 245 -0.35 -6.35 33.19
CA GLU A 245 0.61 -5.50 33.92
C GLU A 245 2.06 -5.94 33.70
N LEU A 246 2.93 -4.96 33.45
CA LEU A 246 4.39 -5.11 33.41
C LEU A 246 4.91 -5.33 34.84
N ILE A 247 5.46 -6.51 35.11
CA ILE A 247 6.16 -6.81 36.38
C ILE A 247 7.47 -6.00 36.43
N GLY A 248 7.61 -5.26 37.53
CA GLY A 248 8.59 -4.23 37.77
C GLY A 248 10.05 -4.68 37.94
N GLU A 249 10.90 -3.67 37.85
CA GLU A 249 12.35 -3.66 37.98
C GLU A 249 12.81 -4.15 39.37
N THR A 250 13.73 -5.11 39.40
CA THR A 250 14.45 -5.49 40.62
C THR A 250 15.66 -4.59 40.79
N GLN A 251 15.66 -3.78 41.85
CA GLN A 251 16.84 -3.03 42.29
C GLN A 251 17.90 -3.96 42.90
N LEU A 252 19.15 -3.82 42.47
CA LEU A 252 20.30 -4.47 43.08
C LEU A 252 20.82 -3.56 44.21
N GLY A 253 20.59 -3.96 45.46
CA GLY A 253 21.06 -3.25 46.65
C GLY A 253 22.55 -3.47 46.92
N GLU A 254 23.23 -2.37 47.24
CA GLU A 254 24.58 -2.33 47.83
C GLU A 254 24.60 -3.02 49.20
N THR A 255 25.61 -3.88 49.44
CA THR A 255 25.98 -4.34 50.77
C THR A 255 27.29 -3.68 51.18
N THR A 256 27.21 -2.80 52.17
CA THR A 256 28.33 -2.28 52.96
C THR A 256 28.62 -3.28 54.09
N GLU A 257 29.81 -3.86 54.11
CA GLU A 257 30.33 -4.61 55.27
C GLU A 257 31.43 -3.77 55.96
N GLU A 258 31.13 -3.26 57.15
CA GLU A 258 32.11 -2.89 58.17
C GLU A 258 31.56 -3.32 59.54
N SER A 259 32.23 -4.25 60.22
CA SER A 259 32.82 -4.01 61.57
C SER A 259 33.27 -5.30 62.27
N LYS A 260 34.58 -5.31 62.58
CA LYS A 260 35.23 -5.72 63.84
C LYS A 260 34.62 -6.87 64.67
N THR A 261 35.41 -7.90 64.92
CA THR A 261 36.17 -8.08 66.20
C THR A 261 37.31 -9.06 65.95
#